data_AF-A0A9X7YSJ4-F1
#
_entry.id   AF-A0A9X7YSJ4-F1
#
_cell.length_a   1.000
_cell.length_b   1.000
_cell.length_c   1.000
_cell.angle_alpha   90.00
_cell.angle_beta   90.00
_cell.angle_gamma   90.00
#
_symmetry.space_group_name_H-M   'P 1'
#
loop_
_entity.id
_entity.type
_entity.pdbx_description
1 polymer ?
#
loop_
_entity_poly.entity_id
_entity_poly.type
_entity_poly.pdbx_seq_one_letter_code
_entity_poly.pdbx_strand_id
1 'polypeptide(L)'
;MALNSQFHDIYLSVPMEATLLPELQGLSYWGRAVHEILQAVNPRLMCRLAEGQRLQAYIERRRDFLQREAARLEREWRRLHPLSIDAGYLARANWQRHCKLAVREMLIDELAKSLSGSTADM
;
A
#
# COMPACT_ATOMS: atom_id res chain seq x y z
N MET A 1 22.19 -5.67 10.10
CA MET A 1 22.02 -4.99 8.80
C MET A 1 20.76 -4.15 8.89
N ALA A 2 20.91 -2.83 9.00
CA ALA A 2 19.81 -1.90 9.11
C ALA A 2 19.20 -1.69 7.72
N LEU A 3 17.98 -2.18 7.49
CA LEU A 3 17.18 -1.78 6.34
C LEU A 3 16.88 -0.28 6.47
N ASN A 4 17.18 0.46 5.41
CA ASN A 4 17.15 1.91 5.34
C ASN A 4 15.88 2.51 5.96
N SER A 5 16.08 3.18 7.10
CA SER A 5 15.09 3.87 7.94
C SER A 5 14.32 5.00 7.26
N GLN A 6 14.67 5.39 6.02
CA GLN A 6 14.06 6.55 5.35
C GLN A 6 12.61 6.34 4.92
N PHE A 7 12.19 5.10 4.69
CA PHE A 7 10.78 4.79 4.40
C PHE A 7 9.98 4.47 5.67
N HIS A 8 10.64 4.19 6.78
CA HIS A 8 9.96 3.82 8.03
C HIS A 8 9.17 5.00 8.62
N ASP A 9 9.71 6.21 8.51
CA ASP A 9 9.03 7.43 8.94
C ASP A 9 7.83 7.78 8.03
N ILE A 10 7.87 7.42 6.75
CA ILE A 10 6.74 7.62 5.82
C ILE A 10 5.60 6.63 6.11
N TYR A 11 5.90 5.41 6.57
CA TYR A 11 4.87 4.42 6.91
C TYR A 11 4.26 4.60 8.31
N LEU A 12 4.98 5.22 9.23
CA LEU A 12 4.53 5.46 10.61
C LEU A 12 3.95 6.86 10.84
N SER A 13 4.28 7.84 10.00
CA SER A 13 3.52 9.08 9.93
C SER A 13 2.33 8.89 8.98
N VAL A 14 1.18 8.46 9.51
CA VAL A 14 -0.08 8.81 8.84
C VAL A 14 -0.31 10.28 9.17
N PRO A 15 -0.07 11.23 8.25
CA PRO A 15 -0.33 12.61 8.57
C PRO A 15 -1.84 12.75 8.63
N MET A 16 -2.33 13.24 9.78
CA MET A 16 -3.71 13.68 9.97
C MET A 16 -4.09 14.85 9.03
N GLU A 17 -3.18 15.25 8.13
CA GLU A 17 -3.31 16.26 7.08
C GLU A 17 -3.95 15.72 5.79
N ALA A 18 -4.18 14.41 5.67
CA ALA A 18 -4.96 13.82 4.57
C ALA A 18 -6.46 14.19 4.58
N THR A 19 -6.84 15.17 5.41
CA THR A 19 -8.16 15.80 5.45
C THR A 19 -8.32 16.90 4.38
N LEU A 20 -7.28 17.23 3.59
CA LEU A 20 -7.26 18.43 2.72
C LEU A 20 -6.90 18.18 1.25
N LEU A 21 -7.30 17.06 0.64
CA LEU A 21 -7.37 16.94 -0.83
C LEU A 21 -8.77 16.46 -1.23
N PRO A 22 -9.60 17.30 -1.89
CA PRO A 22 -10.93 16.91 -2.38
C PRO A 22 -10.89 15.65 -3.27
N GLU A 23 -9.79 15.44 -3.98
CA GLU A 23 -9.52 14.30 -4.86
C GLU A 23 -9.37 12.95 -4.12
N LEU A 24 -9.10 13.00 -2.81
CA LEU A 24 -8.96 11.81 -1.95
C LEU A 24 -10.26 11.45 -1.22
N GLN A 25 -11.26 12.32 -1.22
CA GLN A 25 -12.55 12.04 -0.61
C GLN A 25 -13.26 10.91 -1.37
N GLY A 26 -13.54 9.80 -0.67
CA GLY A 26 -14.21 8.63 -1.24
C GLY A 26 -13.29 7.51 -1.73
N LEU A 27 -11.96 7.70 -1.73
CA LEU A 27 -11.01 6.64 -2.12
C LEU A 27 -10.80 5.62 -0.99
N SER A 28 -10.89 4.34 -1.34
CA SER A 28 -10.54 3.25 -0.42
C SER A 28 -9.06 3.31 -0.03
N TYR A 29 -8.68 2.60 1.05
CA TYR A 29 -7.31 2.59 1.57
C TYR A 29 -6.24 2.41 0.48
N TRP A 30 -6.41 1.43 -0.42
CA TRP A 30 -5.44 1.17 -1.49
C TRP A 30 -5.44 2.25 -2.58
N GLY A 31 -6.56 2.94 -2.81
CA GLY A 31 -6.60 4.07 -3.74
C GLY A 31 -5.77 5.25 -3.23
N ARG A 32 -5.89 5.57 -1.93
CA ARG A 32 -5.08 6.60 -1.28
C ARG A 32 -3.61 6.24 -1.26
N ALA A 33 -3.27 5.01 -0.88
CA ALA A 33 -1.89 4.54 -0.89
C ALA A 33 -1.25 4.63 -2.28
N VAL A 34 -1.97 4.26 -3.34
CA VAL A 34 -1.48 4.40 -4.73
C VAL A 34 -1.20 5.85 -5.07
N HIS A 35 -2.14 6.75 -4.76
CA HIS A 35 -1.97 8.18 -5.03
C HIS A 35 -0.75 8.75 -4.30
N GLU A 36 -0.67 8.54 -2.99
CA GLU A 36 0.41 9.05 -2.13
C GLU A 36 1.79 8.52 -2.57
N ILE A 37 1.90 7.21 -2.83
CA ILE A 37 3.15 6.60 -3.26
C ILE A 37 3.52 7.08 -4.68
N LEU A 38 2.55 7.20 -5.59
CA LEU A 38 2.80 7.73 -6.93
C LEU A 38 3.32 9.17 -6.89
N GLN A 39 2.73 10.02 -6.04
CA GLN A 39 3.17 11.39 -5.83
C GLN A 39 4.60 11.45 -5.26
N ALA A 40 4.90 10.62 -4.26
CA ALA A 40 6.20 10.61 -3.60
C ALA A 40 7.32 10.04 -4.50
N VAL A 41 7.02 8.98 -5.25
CA VAL A 41 8.04 8.20 -5.97
C VAL A 41 8.17 8.60 -7.43
N ASN A 42 7.08 8.96 -8.10
CA ASN A 42 7.08 9.30 -9.52
C ASN A 42 6.10 10.45 -9.85
N PRO A 43 6.36 11.67 -9.34
CA PRO A 43 5.48 12.81 -9.56
C PRO A 43 5.33 13.18 -11.04
N ARG A 44 6.34 12.90 -11.88
CA ARG A 44 6.25 13.13 -13.33
C ARG A 44 5.19 12.25 -13.99
N LEU A 45 5.13 10.97 -13.62
CA LEU A 45 4.07 10.08 -14.10
C LEU A 45 2.70 10.55 -13.63
N MET A 46 2.59 11.01 -12.38
CA MET A 46 1.35 11.58 -11.85
C MET A 46 0.86 12.77 -12.69
N CYS A 47 1.72 13.75 -12.98
CA CYS A 47 1.37 14.90 -13.82
C CYS A 47 0.92 14.46 -15.22
N ARG A 48 1.66 13.56 -15.88
CA ARG A 48 1.28 13.04 -17.22
C ARG A 48 -0.08 12.34 -17.21
N LEU A 49 -0.37 11.57 -16.17
CA LEU A 49 -1.65 10.90 -16.02
C LEU A 49 -2.79 11.90 -15.74
N ALA A 50 -2.53 12.96 -14.99
CA ALA A 50 -3.49 14.02 -14.70
C ALA A 50 -3.81 14.84 -15.96
N GLU A 51 -2.79 15.29 -16.70
CA GLU A 51 -2.91 16.00 -17.98
C GLU A 51 -3.71 15.19 -19.00
N GLY A 52 -3.48 13.88 -19.04
CA GLY A 52 -4.22 12.96 -19.90
C GLY A 52 -5.60 12.55 -19.38
N GLN A 53 -6.07 13.08 -18.24
CA GLN A 53 -7.32 12.70 -17.58
C GLN A 53 -7.44 11.18 -17.30
N ARG A 54 -6.31 10.49 -17.11
CA ARG A 54 -6.21 9.04 -16.88
C ARG A 54 -5.85 8.67 -15.44
N LEU A 55 -5.56 9.67 -14.59
CA LEU A 55 -5.09 9.45 -13.22
C LEU A 55 -6.08 8.63 -12.38
N GLN A 56 -7.37 8.99 -12.41
CA GLN A 56 -8.39 8.27 -11.64
C GLN A 56 -8.50 6.79 -12.06
N ALA A 57 -8.65 6.53 -13.37
CA ALA A 57 -8.71 5.17 -13.89
C ALA A 57 -7.43 4.35 -13.60
N TYR A 58 -6.27 5.01 -13.59
CA TYR A 58 -5.01 4.37 -13.18
C TYR A 58 -5.02 3.96 -11.70
N ILE A 59 -5.43 4.87 -10.82
CA ILE A 59 -5.53 4.63 -9.37
C ILE A 59 -6.54 3.51 -9.09
N GLU A 60 -7.71 3.51 -9.74
CA GLU A 60 -8.74 2.48 -9.56
C GLU A 60 -8.24 1.09 -9.99
N ARG A 61 -7.57 0.98 -11.15
CA ARG A 61 -6.99 -0.29 -11.61
C ARG A 61 -5.94 -0.82 -10.63
N ARG A 62 -5.05 0.05 -10.14
CA ARG A 62 -4.03 -0.32 -9.16
C ARG A 62 -4.64 -0.70 -7.81
N ARG A 63 -5.65 0.03 -7.34
CA ARG A 63 -6.42 -0.29 -6.13
C ARG A 63 -7.02 -1.69 -6.20
N ASP A 64 -7.71 -2.02 -7.30
CA ASP A 64 -8.39 -3.31 -7.46
C ASP A 64 -7.39 -4.48 -7.58
N PHE A 65 -6.22 -4.24 -8.17
CA PHE A 65 -5.11 -5.19 -8.16
C PHE A 65 -4.60 -5.43 -6.73
N LEU A 66 -4.23 -4.36 -6.01
CA LEU A 66 -3.68 -4.46 -4.66
C LEU A 66 -4.65 -5.08 -3.67
N GLN A 67 -5.95 -4.81 -3.81
CA GLN A 67 -6.97 -5.41 -2.95
C GLN A 67 -7.08 -6.94 -3.16
N ARG A 68 -7.05 -7.40 -4.41
CA ARG A 68 -7.04 -8.84 -4.72
C ARG A 68 -5.75 -9.50 -4.23
N GLU A 69 -4.63 -8.83 -4.43
CA GLU A 69 -3.34 -9.34 -4.05
C GLU A 69 -3.16 -9.40 -2.53
N ALA A 70 -3.66 -8.40 -1.79
CA ALA A 70 -3.70 -8.44 -0.34
C ALA A 70 -4.48 -9.65 0.16
N ALA A 71 -5.66 -9.94 -0.42
CA ALA A 71 -6.45 -11.10 -0.03
C ALA A 71 -5.74 -12.43 -0.34
N ARG A 72 -4.99 -12.52 -1.45
CA ARG A 72 -4.17 -13.69 -1.79
C ARG A 72 -3.06 -13.89 -0.77
N LEU A 73 -2.28 -12.85 -0.53
CA LEU A 73 -1.11 -12.88 0.35
C LEU A 73 -1.49 -13.09 1.81
N GLU A 74 -2.62 -12.56 2.27
CA GLU A 74 -3.14 -12.85 3.61
C GLU A 74 -3.43 -14.34 3.77
N ARG A 75 -4.00 -15.01 2.76
CA ARG A 75 -4.24 -16.46 2.82
C ARG A 75 -2.92 -17.24 2.86
N GLU A 76 -1.93 -16.83 2.08
CA GLU A 76 -0.61 -17.45 2.06
C GLU A 76 0.12 -17.27 3.40
N TRP A 77 0.12 -16.05 3.93
CA TRP A 77 0.71 -15.74 5.24
C TRP A 77 0.07 -16.59 6.35
N ARG A 78 -1.26 -16.70 6.38
CA ARG A 78 -1.95 -17.54 7.38
C ARG A 78 -1.61 -19.03 7.29
N ARG A 79 -1.27 -19.53 6.10
CA ARG A 79 -0.81 -20.92 5.91
C ARG A 79 0.61 -21.11 6.45
N LEU A 80 1.48 -20.12 6.29
CA LEU A 80 2.86 -20.16 6.78
C LEU A 80 2.96 -19.90 8.29
N HIS A 81 2.00 -19.16 8.84
CA HIS A 81 1.96 -18.79 10.26
C HIS A 81 0.66 -19.30 10.90
N PRO A 82 0.48 -20.62 11.07
CA PRO A 82 -0.74 -21.16 11.66
C PRO A 82 -0.87 -20.70 13.12
N LEU A 83 -2.09 -20.31 13.51
CA LEU A 83 -2.41 -20.00 14.89
C LEU A 83 -2.96 -21.24 15.59
N SER A 84 -2.54 -21.48 16.83
CA SER A 84 -3.08 -22.58 17.64
C SER A 84 -4.61 -22.48 17.79
N ILE A 85 -5.28 -23.63 17.78
CA ILE A 85 -6.74 -23.72 18.02
C ILE A 85 -7.09 -23.21 19.42
N ASP A 86 -6.18 -23.36 20.39
CA ASP A 86 -6.36 -22.92 21.78
C ASP A 86 -5.95 -21.46 22.01
N ALA A 87 -5.62 -20.72 20.95
CA ALA A 87 -5.23 -19.32 21.08
C ALA A 87 -6.37 -18.47 21.68
N GLY A 88 -6.06 -17.76 22.76
CA GLY A 88 -6.96 -16.79 23.38
C GLY A 88 -7.25 -15.58 22.49
N TYR A 89 -8.23 -14.76 22.89
CA TYR A 89 -8.71 -13.61 22.13
C TYR A 89 -7.59 -12.63 21.72
N LEU A 90 -6.71 -12.23 22.66
CA LEU A 90 -5.62 -11.30 22.38
C LEU A 90 -4.61 -11.86 21.38
N ALA A 91 -4.28 -13.15 21.49
CA ALA A 91 -3.37 -13.82 20.55
C ALA A 91 -3.96 -13.84 19.13
N ARG A 92 -5.27 -14.10 18.98
CA ARG A 92 -5.96 -14.02 17.69
C ARG A 92 -5.95 -12.61 17.10
N ALA A 93 -6.24 -11.61 17.92
CA ALA A 93 -6.24 -10.22 17.50
C ALA A 93 -4.85 -9.76 17.02
N ASN A 94 -3.80 -10.09 17.80
CA ASN A 94 -2.42 -9.78 17.43
C ASN A 94 -2.00 -10.52 16.16
N TRP A 95 -2.31 -11.80 16.04
CA TRP A 95 -2.02 -12.59 14.86
C TRP A 95 -2.67 -12.01 13.60
N GLN A 96 -3.95 -11.64 13.67
CA GLN A 96 -4.65 -11.01 12.55
C GLN A 96 -4.03 -9.64 12.19
N ARG A 97 -3.59 -8.87 13.19
CA ARG A 97 -2.90 -7.59 12.98
C ARG A 97 -1.55 -7.80 12.28
N HIS A 98 -0.74 -8.75 12.74
CA HIS A 98 0.54 -9.08 12.11
C HIS A 98 0.37 -9.53 10.65
N CYS A 99 -0.64 -10.36 10.36
CA CYS A 99 -0.98 -10.75 9.00
C CYS A 99 -1.23 -9.52 8.11
N LYS A 100 -2.11 -8.62 8.55
CA LYS A 100 -2.47 -7.42 7.79
C LYS A 100 -1.27 -6.47 7.61
N LEU A 101 -0.45 -6.29 8.64
CA LEU A 101 0.73 -5.44 8.58
C LEU A 101 1.78 -5.99 7.61
N ALA A 102 2.14 -7.27 7.73
CA ALA A 102 3.15 -7.89 6.87
C ALA A 102 2.76 -7.84 5.39
N VAL A 103 1.50 -8.16 5.08
CA VAL A 103 0.99 -8.09 3.70
C VAL A 103 0.98 -6.65 3.19
N ARG A 104 0.56 -5.69 4.03
CA ARG A 104 0.52 -4.27 3.68
C ARG A 104 1.91 -3.73 3.36
N GLU A 105 2.88 -3.96 4.23
CA GLU A 105 4.25 -3.49 4.06
C GLU A 105 4.87 -4.02 2.77
N MET A 106 4.70 -5.33 2.50
CA MET A 106 5.21 -5.94 1.27
C MET A 106 4.57 -5.34 0.01
N LEU A 107 3.24 -5.18 -0.01
CA LEU A 107 2.56 -4.63 -1.19
C LEU A 107 2.91 -3.17 -1.44
N ILE A 108 3.11 -2.40 -0.39
CA ILE A 108 3.53 -1.01 -0.52
C ILE A 108 4.97 -0.92 -1.06
N ASP A 109 5.89 -1.74 -0.56
CA ASP A 109 7.26 -1.79 -1.04
C ASP A 109 7.32 -2.19 -2.53
N GLU A 110 6.58 -3.24 -2.92
CA GLU A 110 6.48 -3.67 -4.32
C GLU A 110 5.83 -2.61 -5.22
N LEU A 111 4.79 -1.92 -4.72
CA LEU A 111 4.19 -0.81 -5.44
C LEU A 111 5.20 0.32 -5.66
N ALA A 112 5.92 0.74 -4.62
CA ALA A 112 6.95 1.77 -4.70
C ALA A 112 8.04 1.38 -5.71
N LYS A 113 8.57 0.15 -5.65
CA LYS A 113 9.53 -0.38 -6.63
C LYS A 113 8.99 -0.34 -8.05
N SER A 114 7.73 -0.75 -8.26
CA SER A 114 7.11 -0.75 -9.59
C SER A 114 6.95 0.66 -10.18
N LEU A 115 6.74 1.67 -9.33
CA LEU A 115 6.57 3.05 -9.73
C LEU A 115 7.92 3.78 -9.91
N SER A 116 8.93 3.40 -9.12
CA SER A 116 10.33 3.85 -9.27
C SER A 116 10.96 3.29 -10.54
N GLY A 117 10.81 1.99 -10.80
CA GLY A 117 11.42 1.31 -11.95
C GLY A 117 10.87 1.79 -13.31
N SER A 118 9.70 2.44 -13.32
CA SER A 118 9.10 3.03 -14.53
C SER A 118 9.87 4.26 -15.05
N THR A 119 10.89 4.75 -14.36
CA THR A 119 11.80 5.81 -14.87
C THR A 119 13.07 5.27 -15.54
N ALA A 120 13.27 3.95 -15.60
CA ALA A 120 14.47 3.36 -16.22
C ALA A 120 14.42 3.31 -17.76
N ASP A 121 13.27 3.60 -18.37
CA ASP A 121 13.10 3.70 -19.84
C ASP A 121 12.96 5.15 -20.31
N MET A 122 13.96 6.00 -20.01
CA MET A 122 14.23 7.23 -20.77
C MET A 122 15.74 7.42 -20.96
#